data_AF-A0A233RN61-F1
#
_entry.id   AF-A0A233RN61-F1
#
_cell.length_a   1.000
_cell.length_b   1.000
_cell.length_c   1.000
_cell.angle_alpha   90.00
_cell.angle_beta   90.00
_cell.angle_gamma   90.00
#
_symmetry.space_group_name_H-M   'P 1'
#
loop_
_entity.id
_entity.type
_entity.pdbx_description
1 polymer ?
#
loop_
_entity_poly.entity_id
_entity_poly.type
_entity_poly.pdbx_seq_one_letter_code
_entity_poly.pdbx_strand_id
1 'polypeptide(L)'
;VLDQHGAVLLDQPDDGTGGRPEVLRGDLRRILINSLPGEMIQWGHKVTSVRPLGDSRHELTFADGPTVTTGLLVGADGAWSRVRPLLSDAKPEYVGTSFIETYLYDADQRHPAAAKATGDGSLFAVPAGKGILGHREAHAVLHTYVALTKPQEWIAAILASPETAAAQVAAEFTGWAPELTALITDGETALAPRPISALPIGHRWDRVPGVTLLGDAAHLMSPFAGEGANLAMFDGAELGKAIAAHSDDIEAALAEYEQALFARSARFAAESDKNHQLIFGDNAPAGLLNLLTGQEPTE
;
A
#
# COMPACT_ATOMS: atom_id res chain seq x y z
N VAL A 1 16.76 -4.17 12.03
CA VAL A 1 16.88 -5.34 11.12
C VAL A 1 17.53 -6.49 11.87
N LEU A 2 16.87 -7.64 11.89
CA LEU A 2 17.36 -8.87 12.52
C LEU A 2 17.65 -9.93 11.46
N ASP A 3 18.55 -10.85 11.74
CA ASP A 3 18.64 -12.11 11.02
C ASP A 3 17.57 -13.11 11.51
N GLN A 4 17.50 -14.28 10.87
CA GLN A 4 16.55 -15.34 11.23
C GLN A 4 16.75 -15.90 12.65
N HIS A 5 17.92 -15.68 13.27
CA HIS A 5 18.27 -16.13 14.62
C HIS A 5 18.11 -15.02 15.67
N GLY A 6 17.51 -13.88 15.30
CA GLY A 6 17.26 -12.76 16.20
C GLY A 6 18.50 -11.89 16.45
N ALA A 7 19.61 -12.12 15.75
CA ALA A 7 20.78 -11.28 15.87
C ALA A 7 20.56 -9.95 15.15
N VAL A 8 20.96 -8.85 15.79
CA VAL A 8 20.83 -7.50 15.23
C VAL A 8 21.85 -7.30 14.11
N LEU A 9 21.37 -7.04 12.90
CA LEU A 9 22.19 -6.70 11.74
C LEU A 9 22.32 -5.19 11.56
N LEU A 10 21.27 -4.45 11.88
CA LEU A 10 21.23 -2.99 11.83
C LEU A 10 20.20 -2.50 12.85
N ASP A 11 20.61 -1.51 13.65
CA ASP A 11 19.76 -0.75 14.56
C ASP A 11 19.92 0.73 14.24
N GLN A 12 18.81 1.39 13.94
CA GLN A 12 18.75 2.81 13.59
C GLN A 12 17.79 3.49 14.57
N PRO A 13 18.31 4.05 15.67
CA PRO A 13 17.48 4.73 16.65
C PRO A 13 16.88 6.00 16.07
N ASP A 14 15.76 6.45 16.65
CA ASP A 14 15.20 7.76 16.35
C ASP A 14 16.24 8.85 16.63
N ASP A 15 16.44 9.75 15.67
CA ASP A 15 17.35 10.88 15.78
C ASP A 15 16.67 12.10 16.45
N GLY A 16 15.38 11.99 16.78
CA GLY A 16 14.57 13.01 17.43
C GLY A 16 14.21 14.19 16.52
N THR A 17 14.51 14.11 15.22
CA THR A 17 14.20 15.17 14.25
C THR A 17 12.76 15.11 13.75
N GLY A 18 12.09 13.97 13.92
CA GLY A 18 10.72 13.76 13.44
C GLY A 18 10.61 13.72 11.92
N GLY A 19 11.68 13.35 11.20
CA GLY A 19 11.71 13.35 9.73
C GLY A 19 10.79 12.33 9.04
N ARG A 20 10.34 11.29 9.77
CA ARG A 20 9.40 10.25 9.28
C ARG A 20 8.27 10.05 10.29
N PRO A 21 7.32 11.00 10.39
CA PRO A 21 6.22 10.90 11.33
C PRO A 21 5.22 9.84 10.88
N GLU A 22 4.59 9.21 11.86
CA GLU A 22 3.55 8.21 11.64
C GLU A 22 2.19 8.73 12.08
N VAL A 23 1.14 8.29 11.38
CA VAL A 23 -0.23 8.63 11.70
C VAL A 23 -1.12 7.42 11.44
N LEU A 24 -2.03 7.15 12.37
CA LEU A 24 -3.03 6.10 12.17
C LEU A 24 -3.90 6.45 10.96
N ARG A 25 -4.07 5.49 10.04
CA ARG A 25 -4.86 5.66 8.82
C ARG A 25 -6.26 6.23 9.09
N GLY A 26 -6.89 5.78 10.17
CA GLY A 26 -8.22 6.26 10.59
C GLY A 26 -8.21 7.74 10.98
N ASP A 27 -7.17 8.19 11.67
CA ASP A 27 -7.02 9.58 12.11
C ASP A 27 -6.71 10.52 10.96
N LEU A 28 -5.78 10.14 10.07
CA LEU A 28 -5.48 10.90 8.87
C LEU A 28 -6.75 11.09 8.01
N ARG A 29 -7.50 9.99 7.79
CA ARG A 29 -8.78 10.05 7.06
C ARG A 29 -9.79 10.98 7.75
N ARG A 30 -9.88 10.94 9.08
CA ARG A 30 -10.78 11.80 9.86
C ARG A 30 -10.40 13.27 9.71
N ILE A 31 -9.12 13.61 9.73
CA ILE A 31 -8.62 14.98 9.49
C ILE A 31 -9.09 15.48 8.12
N LEU A 32 -8.90 14.67 7.07
CA LEU A 32 -9.31 15.03 5.71
C LEU A 32 -10.83 15.21 5.60
N ILE A 33 -11.63 14.28 6.14
CA ILE A 33 -13.09 14.38 6.13
C ILE A 33 -13.57 15.64 6.85
N ASN A 34 -13.00 15.95 8.01
CA ASN A 34 -13.39 17.10 8.83
C ASN A 34 -13.05 18.45 8.19
N SER A 35 -12.20 18.48 7.15
CA SER A 35 -11.90 19.68 6.38
C SER A 35 -12.95 20.02 5.30
N LEU A 36 -13.88 19.10 5.04
CA LEU A 36 -14.90 19.26 4.00
C LEU A 36 -16.23 19.75 4.60
N PRO A 37 -17.02 20.55 3.86
CA PRO A 37 -18.42 20.80 4.23
C PRO A 37 -19.20 19.49 4.36
N GLY A 38 -20.08 19.39 5.36
CA GLY A 38 -20.70 18.12 5.76
C GLY A 38 -21.49 17.39 4.66
N GLU A 39 -22.01 18.12 3.66
CA GLU A 39 -22.79 17.55 2.55
C GLU A 39 -21.95 17.09 1.35
N MET A 40 -20.63 17.34 1.35
CA MET A 40 -19.76 16.98 0.21
C MET A 40 -19.58 15.47 0.04
N ILE A 41 -19.69 14.68 1.11
CA ILE A 41 -19.52 13.22 1.03
C ILE A 41 -20.89 12.54 1.08
N GLN A 42 -21.25 11.91 -0.03
CA GLN A 42 -22.44 11.06 -0.14
C GLN A 42 -22.06 9.61 0.19
N TRP A 43 -22.19 9.24 1.47
CA TRP A 43 -21.90 7.88 1.94
C TRP A 43 -22.88 6.84 1.41
N GLY A 44 -22.49 5.55 1.41
CA GLY A 44 -23.37 4.46 0.97
C GLY A 44 -23.52 4.33 -0.56
N HIS A 45 -22.79 5.12 -1.34
CA HIS A 45 -22.89 5.15 -2.81
C HIS A 45 -21.76 4.35 -3.47
N LYS A 46 -21.89 3.03 -3.53
CA LYS A 46 -20.91 2.16 -4.20
C LYS A 46 -21.11 2.20 -5.72
N VAL A 47 -20.16 2.78 -6.46
CA VAL A 47 -20.16 2.73 -7.93
C VAL A 47 -19.95 1.29 -8.41
N THR A 48 -20.84 0.80 -9.28
CA THR A 48 -20.78 -0.54 -9.88
C THR A 48 -20.40 -0.51 -11.35
N SER A 49 -20.77 0.55 -12.07
CA SER A 49 -20.37 0.78 -13.45
C SER A 49 -20.27 2.26 -13.77
N VAL A 50 -19.45 2.58 -14.78
CA VAL A 50 -19.34 3.91 -15.36
C VAL A 50 -19.33 3.77 -16.88
N ARG A 51 -20.03 4.65 -17.59
CA ARG A 51 -20.00 4.68 -19.06
C ARG A 51 -19.93 6.11 -19.60
N PRO A 52 -19.28 6.34 -20.75
CA PRO A 52 -19.32 7.63 -21.43
C PRO A 52 -20.69 7.87 -22.06
N LEU A 53 -21.13 9.13 -22.08
CA LEU A 53 -22.34 9.58 -22.78
C LEU A 53 -22.04 10.46 -24.01
N GLY A 54 -20.76 10.78 -24.26
CA GLY A 54 -20.36 11.81 -25.22
C GLY A 54 -20.34 13.21 -24.60
N ASP A 55 -19.75 14.17 -25.32
CA ASP A 55 -19.63 15.58 -24.89
C ASP A 55 -19.03 15.75 -23.48
N SER A 56 -17.94 15.02 -23.18
CA SER A 56 -17.26 15.00 -21.88
C SER A 56 -18.12 14.52 -20.69
N ARG A 57 -19.30 13.93 -20.94
CA ARG A 57 -20.20 13.45 -19.88
C ARG A 57 -20.05 11.96 -19.60
N HIS A 58 -20.22 11.62 -18.33
CA HIS A 58 -20.12 10.26 -17.81
C HIS A 58 -21.32 9.95 -16.93
N GLU A 59 -21.88 8.74 -17.09
CA GLU A 59 -22.93 8.22 -16.22
C GLU A 59 -22.34 7.20 -15.24
N LEU A 60 -22.64 7.37 -13.96
CA LEU A 60 -22.28 6.46 -12.87
C LEU A 60 -23.52 5.69 -12.45
N THR A 61 -23.40 4.38 -12.35
CA THR A 61 -24.40 3.51 -11.72
C THR A 61 -23.92 3.12 -10.33
N PHE A 62 -24.79 3.26 -9.34
CA PHE A 62 -24.54 2.85 -7.97
C PHE A 62 -25.22 1.51 -7.67
N ALA A 63 -24.70 0.76 -6.71
CA ALA A 63 -25.28 -0.52 -6.27
C ALA A 63 -26.72 -0.33 -5.77
N ASP A 64 -26.92 0.72 -4.99
CA ASP A 64 -28.19 1.14 -4.44
C ASP A 64 -28.35 2.64 -4.75
N GLY A 65 -29.34 3.00 -5.57
CA GLY A 65 -29.66 4.40 -5.87
C GLY A 65 -29.79 4.74 -7.35
N PRO A 66 -30.12 6.00 -7.67
CA PRO A 66 -30.27 6.46 -9.05
C PRO A 66 -28.91 6.57 -9.75
N THR A 67 -28.92 6.54 -11.09
CA THR A 67 -27.74 6.92 -11.86
C THR A 67 -27.47 8.42 -11.74
N VAL A 68 -26.19 8.81 -11.82
CA VAL A 68 -25.76 10.22 -11.80
C VAL A 68 -24.96 10.51 -13.06
N THR A 69 -25.17 11.68 -13.65
CA THR A 69 -24.37 12.18 -14.77
C THR A 69 -23.49 13.33 -14.31
N THR A 70 -22.23 13.35 -14.76
CA THR A 70 -21.28 14.44 -14.50
C THR A 70 -20.50 14.82 -15.76
N GLY A 71 -20.07 16.08 -15.87
CA GLY A 71 -19.14 16.56 -16.90
C GLY A 71 -17.67 16.50 -16.47
N LEU A 72 -17.41 16.22 -15.19
CA LEU A 72 -16.07 15.98 -14.65
C LEU A 72 -16.12 14.76 -13.72
N LEU A 73 -15.34 13.74 -14.03
CA LEU A 73 -15.22 12.52 -13.25
C LEU A 73 -13.76 12.28 -12.83
N VAL A 74 -13.52 12.15 -11.53
CA VAL A 74 -12.20 11.81 -11.00
C VAL A 74 -12.26 10.42 -10.35
N GLY A 75 -11.51 9.47 -10.90
CA GLY A 75 -11.36 8.13 -10.32
C GLY A 75 -10.38 8.14 -9.16
N ALA A 76 -10.91 8.08 -7.94
CA ALA A 76 -10.17 7.94 -6.69
C ALA A 76 -10.60 6.66 -5.93
N ASP A 77 -11.02 5.63 -6.67
CA ASP A 77 -11.69 4.42 -6.19
C ASP A 77 -10.76 3.22 -6.00
N GLY A 78 -9.45 3.50 -5.90
CA GLY A 78 -8.44 2.58 -5.41
C GLY A 78 -7.95 1.55 -6.44
N ALA A 79 -7.22 0.56 -5.91
CA ALA A 79 -6.53 -0.49 -6.66
C ALA A 79 -7.38 -1.16 -7.75
N TRP A 80 -8.68 -1.37 -7.51
CA TRP A 80 -9.61 -2.07 -8.42
C TRP A 80 -10.65 -1.13 -9.04
N SER A 81 -10.19 0.07 -9.44
CA SER A 81 -10.99 1.14 -10.01
C SER A 81 -11.98 0.70 -11.10
N ARG A 82 -13.22 1.19 -10.97
CA ARG A 82 -14.31 1.15 -11.95
C ARG A 82 -14.25 2.31 -12.95
N VAL A 83 -13.52 3.38 -12.64
CA VAL A 83 -13.33 4.54 -13.53
C VAL A 83 -12.18 4.31 -14.53
N ARG A 84 -11.09 3.67 -14.09
CA ARG A 84 -9.89 3.42 -14.93
C ARG A 84 -10.17 2.83 -16.33
N PRO A 85 -11.12 1.88 -16.52
CA PRO A 85 -11.44 1.36 -17.85
C PRO A 85 -11.94 2.40 -18.87
N LEU A 86 -12.32 3.62 -18.44
CA LEU A 86 -12.61 4.72 -19.37
C LEU A 86 -11.34 5.30 -20.02
N LEU A 87 -10.17 5.02 -19.44
CA LEU A 87 -8.89 5.66 -19.78
C LEU A 87 -7.83 4.64 -20.23
N SER A 88 -7.83 3.46 -19.61
CA SER A 88 -6.81 2.44 -19.83
C SER A 88 -7.35 1.05 -19.55
N ASP A 89 -6.95 0.08 -20.37
CA ASP A 89 -7.23 -1.34 -20.18
C ASP A 89 -6.28 -2.01 -19.16
N ALA A 90 -5.32 -1.27 -18.60
CA ALA A 90 -4.37 -1.79 -17.63
C ALA A 90 -5.08 -2.30 -16.38
N LYS A 91 -4.65 -3.48 -15.92
CA LYS A 91 -5.15 -4.12 -14.71
C LYS A 91 -4.00 -4.32 -13.72
N PRO A 92 -4.27 -4.23 -12.42
CA PRO A 92 -3.30 -4.67 -11.42
C PRO A 92 -2.93 -6.13 -11.63
N GLU A 93 -1.64 -6.43 -11.56
CA GLU A 93 -1.09 -7.78 -11.62
C GLU A 93 -0.40 -8.13 -10.31
N TYR A 94 -0.54 -9.38 -9.86
CA TYR A 94 0.13 -9.87 -8.67
C TYR A 94 1.65 -9.88 -8.88
N VAL A 95 2.39 -9.23 -7.98
CA VAL A 95 3.86 -9.08 -8.10
C VAL A 95 4.63 -10.28 -7.54
N GLY A 96 3.95 -11.41 -7.28
CA GLY A 96 4.58 -12.64 -6.79
C GLY A 96 4.77 -12.72 -5.27
N THR A 97 4.43 -11.67 -4.52
CA THR A 97 4.57 -11.64 -3.05
C THR A 97 3.26 -11.21 -2.37
N SER A 98 2.90 -11.89 -1.28
CA SER A 98 1.77 -11.54 -0.42
C SER A 98 2.26 -11.20 0.98
N PHE A 99 1.57 -10.26 1.63
CA PHE A 99 1.61 -10.14 3.07
C PHE A 99 0.48 -10.94 3.70
N ILE A 100 0.72 -11.48 4.89
CA ILE A 100 -0.30 -12.02 5.78
C ILE A 100 -0.20 -11.19 7.06
N GLU A 101 -1.25 -10.43 7.35
CA GLU A 101 -1.28 -9.54 8.50
C GLU A 101 -1.81 -10.25 9.76
N THR A 102 -1.21 -9.90 10.90
CA THR A 102 -1.72 -10.25 12.24
C THR A 102 -1.28 -9.23 13.28
N TYR A 103 -1.93 -9.25 14.44
CA TYR A 103 -1.70 -8.27 15.51
C TYR A 103 -1.48 -8.96 16.86
N LEU A 104 -0.61 -8.36 17.67
CA LEU A 104 -0.49 -8.64 19.10
C LEU A 104 -0.86 -7.38 19.89
N TYR A 105 -1.71 -7.50 20.89
CA TYR A 105 -2.16 -6.40 21.74
C TYR A 105 -1.47 -6.44 23.11
N ASP A 106 -1.34 -5.28 23.76
CA ASP A 106 -0.67 -5.13 25.06
C ASP A 106 0.70 -5.84 25.11
N ALA A 107 1.47 -5.72 24.02
CA ALA A 107 2.59 -6.62 23.73
C ALA A 107 3.69 -6.56 24.79
N ASP A 108 3.89 -5.43 25.46
CA ASP A 108 4.88 -5.30 26.54
C ASP A 108 4.56 -6.20 27.74
N GLN A 109 3.28 -6.45 28.01
CA GLN A 109 2.83 -7.29 29.11
C GLN A 109 2.66 -8.74 28.68
N ARG A 110 2.05 -8.95 27.50
CA ARG A 110 1.62 -10.28 27.04
C ARG A 110 2.62 -11.00 26.17
N HIS A 111 3.43 -10.26 25.40
CA HIS A 111 4.37 -10.79 24.41
C HIS A 111 5.76 -10.13 24.52
N PRO A 112 6.38 -10.08 25.72
CA PRO A 112 7.57 -9.26 25.99
C PRO A 112 8.78 -9.61 25.13
N ALA A 113 8.91 -10.87 24.70
CA ALA A 113 10.00 -11.28 23.80
C ALA A 113 9.83 -10.71 22.39
N ALA A 114 8.62 -10.81 21.81
CA ALA A 114 8.29 -10.23 20.51
C ALA A 114 8.35 -8.70 20.55
N ALA A 115 7.84 -8.09 21.62
CA ALA A 115 7.95 -6.65 21.88
C ALA A 115 9.40 -6.16 21.90
N LYS A 116 10.30 -6.89 22.57
CA LYS A 116 11.73 -6.58 22.59
C LYS A 116 12.38 -6.75 21.23
N ALA A 117 12.02 -7.80 20.48
CA ALA A 117 12.55 -8.03 19.14
C ALA A 117 12.14 -6.93 18.16
N THR A 118 10.89 -6.48 18.23
CA THR A 118 10.37 -5.39 17.39
C THR A 118 10.97 -4.04 17.76
N GLY A 119 11.23 -3.81 19.05
CA GLY A 119 11.70 -2.52 19.55
C GLY A 119 10.60 -1.45 19.51
N ASP A 120 11.03 -0.20 19.42
CA ASP A 120 10.14 0.98 19.51
C ASP A 120 9.60 1.46 18.14
N GLY A 121 10.00 0.80 17.05
CA GLY A 121 9.62 1.20 15.69
C GLY A 121 9.36 0.01 14.77
N SER A 122 10.14 -0.09 13.69
CA SER A 122 9.94 -1.11 12.66
C SER A 122 10.99 -2.22 12.71
N LEU A 123 10.52 -3.45 12.56
CA LEU A 123 11.29 -4.68 12.49
C LEU A 123 11.30 -5.23 11.07
N PHE A 124 12.47 -5.70 10.64
CA PHE A 124 12.65 -6.44 9.40
C PHE A 124 13.52 -7.66 9.68
N ALA A 125 12.99 -8.85 9.42
CA ALA A 125 13.72 -10.11 9.32
C ALA A 125 13.38 -10.76 7.97
N VAL A 126 14.18 -10.47 6.94
CA VAL A 126 13.85 -10.71 5.53
C VAL A 126 14.99 -11.41 4.78
N PRO A 127 15.07 -12.76 4.79
CA PRO A 127 15.89 -13.48 3.81
C PRO A 127 15.21 -13.53 2.44
N ALA A 128 15.87 -14.12 1.45
CA ALA A 128 15.32 -14.25 0.11
C ALA A 128 13.94 -14.94 0.09
N GLY A 129 12.98 -14.32 -0.59
CA GLY A 129 11.64 -14.85 -0.88
C GLY A 129 10.64 -14.91 0.29
N LYS A 130 11.01 -14.47 1.50
CA LYS A 130 10.09 -14.44 2.66
C LYS A 130 10.57 -13.49 3.75
N GLY A 131 9.71 -13.18 4.70
CA GLY A 131 10.17 -12.48 5.90
C GLY A 131 9.08 -12.19 6.91
N ILE A 132 9.52 -11.73 8.07
CA ILE A 132 8.65 -11.21 9.12
C ILE A 132 9.01 -9.74 9.29
N LEU A 133 8.05 -8.89 8.99
CA LEU A 133 8.13 -7.46 9.21
C LEU A 133 7.17 -7.13 10.35
N GLY A 134 7.57 -6.20 11.20
CA GLY A 134 6.77 -5.76 12.33
C GLY A 134 6.82 -4.26 12.46
N HIS A 135 5.76 -3.69 13.00
CA HIS A 135 5.71 -2.28 13.34
C HIS A 135 5.01 -2.13 14.69
N ARG A 136 5.63 -1.37 15.60
CA ARG A 136 5.01 -1.02 16.88
C ARG A 136 4.16 0.23 16.70
N GLU A 137 2.85 0.05 16.87
CA GLU A 137 1.89 1.15 16.90
C GLU A 137 1.69 1.68 18.34
N ALA A 138 0.90 2.75 18.43
CA ALA A 138 0.42 3.27 19.71
C ALA A 138 -0.24 2.18 20.56
N HIS A 139 -0.18 2.34 21.89
CA HIS A 139 -0.77 1.40 22.86
C HIS A 139 -0.12 0.00 22.85
N ALA A 140 1.16 -0.09 22.52
CA ALA A 140 1.94 -1.34 22.53
C ALA A 140 1.31 -2.45 21.66
N VAL A 141 0.76 -2.06 20.51
CA VAL A 141 0.26 -2.99 19.50
C VAL A 141 1.40 -3.31 18.53
N LEU A 142 1.62 -4.60 18.26
CA LEU A 142 2.55 -5.02 17.21
C LEU A 142 1.75 -5.46 16.00
N HIS A 143 1.85 -4.70 14.91
CA HIS A 143 1.31 -5.07 13.62
C HIS A 143 2.37 -5.83 12.83
N THR A 144 2.09 -7.09 12.52
CA THR A 144 3.01 -8.00 11.83
C THR A 144 2.55 -8.20 10.39
N TYR A 145 3.51 -8.13 9.47
CA TYR A 145 3.36 -8.50 8.07
C TYR A 145 4.28 -9.67 7.76
N VAL A 146 3.70 -10.84 7.56
CA VAL A 146 4.45 -12.01 7.10
C VAL A 146 4.50 -11.99 5.58
N ALA A 147 5.68 -11.75 5.02
CA ALA A 147 5.91 -11.73 3.59
C ALA A 147 6.24 -13.12 3.05
N LEU A 148 5.54 -13.54 2.00
CA LEU A 148 5.79 -14.81 1.31
C LEU A 148 5.76 -14.60 -0.20
N THR A 149 6.87 -14.89 -0.87
CA THR A 149 6.97 -14.95 -2.33
C THR A 149 6.49 -16.33 -2.81
N LYS A 150 5.18 -16.46 -2.99
CA LYS A 150 4.48 -17.70 -3.36
C LYS A 150 3.32 -17.40 -4.32
N PRO A 151 2.83 -18.37 -5.09
CA PRO A 151 1.59 -18.24 -5.86
C PRO A 151 0.40 -17.85 -4.98
N GLN A 152 -0.53 -17.06 -5.49
CA GLN A 152 -1.69 -16.59 -4.73
C GLN A 152 -2.60 -17.75 -4.31
N GLU A 153 -2.71 -18.78 -5.13
CA GLU A 153 -3.48 -20.00 -4.86
C GLU A 153 -2.91 -20.79 -3.68
N TRP A 154 -1.58 -20.77 -3.52
CA TRP A 154 -0.91 -21.40 -2.38
C TRP A 154 -1.25 -20.67 -1.09
N ILE A 155 -1.20 -19.34 -1.09
CA ILE A 155 -1.58 -18.51 0.07
C ILE A 155 -3.06 -18.74 0.43
N ALA A 156 -3.94 -18.75 -0.57
CA ALA A 156 -5.36 -19.02 -0.36
C ALA A 156 -5.60 -20.42 0.24
N ALA A 157 -4.85 -21.42 -0.20
CA ALA A 157 -4.97 -22.79 0.29
C ALA A 157 -4.57 -22.92 1.78
N ILE A 158 -3.46 -22.32 2.20
CA ILE A 158 -3.02 -22.40 3.61
C ILE A 158 -3.91 -21.59 4.57
N LEU A 159 -4.57 -20.55 4.07
CA LEU A 159 -5.48 -19.73 4.87
C LEU A 159 -6.93 -20.23 4.85
N ALA A 160 -7.23 -21.28 4.08
CA ALA A 160 -8.58 -21.85 3.97
C ALA A 160 -9.06 -22.53 5.27
N SER A 161 -8.13 -22.95 6.13
CA SER A 161 -8.38 -23.57 7.43
C SER A 161 -7.85 -22.67 8.56
N PRO A 162 -8.66 -21.74 9.10
CA PRO A 162 -8.22 -20.79 10.12
C PRO A 162 -7.58 -21.46 11.35
N GLU A 163 -8.05 -22.64 11.72
CA GLU A 163 -7.57 -23.42 12.86
C GLU A 163 -6.12 -23.94 12.71
N THR A 164 -5.62 -24.09 11.48
CA THR A 164 -4.24 -24.53 11.20
C THR A 164 -3.40 -23.47 10.50
N ALA A 165 -4.01 -22.40 10.00
CA ALA A 165 -3.37 -21.38 9.17
C ALA A 165 -2.13 -20.77 9.83
N ALA A 166 -2.20 -20.39 11.11
CA ALA A 166 -1.06 -19.83 11.84
C ALA A 166 0.13 -20.80 11.93
N ALA A 167 -0.14 -22.07 12.22
CA ALA A 167 0.90 -23.10 12.26
C ALA A 167 1.49 -23.38 10.87
N GLN A 168 0.67 -23.37 9.81
CA GLN A 168 1.12 -23.56 8.43
C GLN A 168 1.99 -22.39 7.94
N VAL A 169 1.61 -21.15 8.25
CA VAL A 169 2.43 -19.97 7.96
C VAL A 169 3.74 -20.03 8.75
N ALA A 170 3.68 -20.32 10.05
CA ALA A 170 4.88 -20.42 10.90
C ALA A 170 5.84 -21.54 10.45
N ALA A 171 5.35 -22.62 9.83
CA ALA A 171 6.17 -23.71 9.31
C ALA A 171 7.16 -23.25 8.22
N GLU A 172 6.82 -22.19 7.45
CA GLU A 172 7.75 -21.58 6.49
C GLU A 172 8.96 -20.94 7.18
N PHE A 173 8.91 -20.72 8.50
CA PHE A 173 9.95 -20.11 9.32
C PHE A 173 10.59 -21.11 10.31
N THR A 174 10.56 -22.40 9.99
CA THR A 174 11.20 -23.44 10.80
C THR A 174 12.68 -23.10 11.07
N GLY A 175 13.09 -23.15 12.34
CA GLY A 175 14.47 -22.86 12.78
C GLY A 175 14.76 -21.38 13.05
N TRP A 176 13.77 -20.50 12.89
CA TRP A 176 13.90 -19.09 13.25
C TRP A 176 13.79 -18.87 14.76
N ALA A 177 14.25 -17.71 15.21
CA ALA A 177 14.18 -17.30 16.60
C ALA A 177 12.73 -17.30 17.12
N PRO A 178 12.46 -17.87 18.31
CA PRO A 178 11.11 -17.98 18.86
C PRO A 178 10.36 -16.64 18.93
N GLU A 179 11.06 -15.56 19.29
CA GLU A 179 10.53 -14.19 19.35
C GLU A 179 10.02 -13.67 18.01
N LEU A 180 10.59 -14.12 16.89
CA LEU A 180 10.14 -13.78 15.55
C LEU A 180 8.92 -14.62 15.15
N THR A 181 8.97 -15.93 15.38
CA THR A 181 7.83 -16.81 15.06
C THR A 181 6.61 -16.55 15.94
N ALA A 182 6.81 -16.05 17.16
CA ALA A 182 5.73 -15.65 18.07
C ALA A 182 4.85 -14.53 17.49
N LEU A 183 5.41 -13.65 16.65
CA LEU A 183 4.65 -12.63 15.91
C LEU A 183 3.59 -13.25 14.98
N ILE A 184 3.72 -14.54 14.65
CA ILE A 184 2.78 -15.30 13.84
C ILE A 184 1.89 -16.19 14.72
N THR A 185 2.52 -17.01 15.58
CA THR A 185 1.81 -18.06 16.34
C THR A 185 0.92 -17.52 17.44
N ASP A 186 1.27 -16.37 18.00
CA ASP A 186 0.54 -15.77 19.12
C ASP A 186 -0.48 -14.73 18.64
N GLY A 187 -0.58 -14.54 17.31
CA GLY A 187 -1.46 -13.55 16.68
C GLY A 187 -2.89 -13.62 17.20
N GLU A 188 -3.43 -12.46 17.62
CA GLU A 188 -4.74 -12.37 18.27
C GLU A 188 -5.89 -12.06 17.29
N THR A 189 -5.56 -11.94 16.00
CA THR A 189 -6.51 -11.67 14.91
C THR A 189 -6.48 -12.79 13.89
N ALA A 190 -7.58 -12.95 13.16
CA ALA A 190 -7.58 -13.82 11.98
C ALA A 190 -6.52 -13.33 10.97
N LEU A 191 -5.74 -14.27 10.44
CA LEU A 191 -4.73 -13.99 9.42
C LEU A 191 -5.39 -13.38 8.18
N ALA A 192 -4.99 -12.17 7.81
CA ALA A 192 -5.56 -11.46 6.68
C ALA A 192 -4.56 -11.46 5.50
N PRO A 193 -4.86 -12.15 4.37
CA PRO A 193 -4.01 -12.10 3.20
C PRO A 193 -4.14 -10.75 2.48
N ARG A 194 -2.99 -10.22 2.06
CA ARG A 194 -2.83 -9.05 1.21
C ARG A 194 -1.92 -9.40 0.04
N PRO A 195 -2.47 -9.90 -1.08
CA PRO A 195 -1.71 -10.04 -2.31
C PRO A 195 -1.21 -8.66 -2.73
N ILE A 196 0.09 -8.51 -2.97
CA ILE A 196 0.62 -7.25 -3.49
C ILE A 196 0.40 -7.26 -5.00
N SER A 197 -0.24 -6.20 -5.50
CA SER A 197 -0.46 -6.00 -6.92
C SER A 197 0.01 -4.63 -7.35
N ALA A 198 0.40 -4.51 -8.60
CA ALA A 198 0.84 -3.25 -9.20
C ALA A 198 0.30 -3.10 -10.62
N LEU A 199 0.14 -1.86 -11.06
CA LEU A 199 -0.04 -1.56 -12.49
C LEU A 199 1.31 -1.63 -13.20
N PRO A 200 1.32 -1.74 -14.55
CA PRO A 200 2.55 -1.67 -15.32
C PRO A 200 3.35 -0.41 -15.02
N ILE A 201 4.67 -0.55 -14.86
CA ILE A 201 5.57 0.60 -14.70
C ILE A 201 5.44 1.49 -15.94
N GLY A 202 5.24 2.79 -15.72
CA GLY A 202 4.99 3.76 -16.79
C GLY A 202 3.55 3.77 -17.30
N HIS A 203 2.60 3.19 -16.55
CA HIS A 203 1.17 3.30 -16.84
C HIS A 203 0.77 4.77 -17.09
N ARG A 204 0.15 4.98 -18.25
CA ARG A 204 -0.33 6.27 -18.75
C ARG A 204 -1.45 6.02 -19.75
N TRP A 205 -2.17 7.07 -20.11
CA TRP A 205 -3.28 7.02 -21.05
C TRP A 205 -3.32 8.27 -21.92
N ASP A 206 -3.99 8.16 -23.07
CA ASP A 206 -4.27 9.29 -23.96
C ASP A 206 -5.41 10.15 -23.40
N ARG A 207 -5.53 11.40 -23.86
CA ARG A 207 -6.54 12.31 -23.34
C ARG A 207 -7.97 11.89 -23.67
N VAL A 208 -8.75 11.63 -22.63
CA VAL A 208 -10.20 11.45 -22.67
C VAL A 208 -10.88 12.63 -21.97
N PRO A 209 -11.77 13.36 -22.67
CA PRO A 209 -12.41 14.54 -22.10
C PRO A 209 -13.27 14.25 -20.86
N GLY A 210 -13.23 15.15 -19.88
CA GLY A 210 -14.10 15.13 -18.69
C GLY A 210 -13.82 14.02 -17.67
N VAL A 211 -12.70 13.29 -17.78
CA VAL A 211 -12.36 12.20 -16.85
C VAL A 211 -10.85 12.09 -16.61
N THR A 212 -10.44 11.81 -15.37
CA THR A 212 -9.04 11.48 -14.99
C THR A 212 -8.99 10.52 -13.79
N LEU A 213 -7.79 10.14 -13.33
CA LEU A 213 -7.54 9.26 -12.17
C LEU A 213 -6.55 9.90 -11.20
N LEU A 214 -6.59 9.46 -9.94
CA LEU A 214 -5.57 9.75 -8.93
C LEU A 214 -5.35 8.57 -7.98
N GLY A 215 -4.23 8.57 -7.24
CA GLY A 215 -3.88 7.51 -6.29
C GLY A 215 -3.80 6.13 -6.95
N ASP A 216 -4.14 5.08 -6.20
CA ASP A 216 -4.05 3.69 -6.69
C ASP A 216 -4.89 3.41 -7.96
N ALA A 217 -5.93 4.20 -8.23
CA ALA A 217 -6.67 4.08 -9.49
C ALA A 217 -5.77 4.41 -10.69
N ALA A 218 -4.89 5.40 -10.54
CA ALA A 218 -3.93 5.85 -11.55
C ALA A 218 -2.64 5.03 -11.57
N HIS A 219 -2.07 4.71 -10.40
CA HIS A 219 -0.68 4.26 -10.30
C HIS A 219 -0.41 3.31 -9.14
N LEU A 220 -1.36 2.42 -8.83
CA LEU A 220 -1.14 1.33 -7.87
C LEU A 220 0.24 0.69 -8.07
N MET A 221 1.01 0.65 -7.00
CA MET A 221 2.36 0.08 -6.95
C MET A 221 2.53 -0.74 -5.67
N SER A 222 3.59 -1.55 -5.61
CA SER A 222 3.95 -2.26 -4.39
C SER A 222 4.28 -1.27 -3.25
N PRO A 223 4.17 -1.66 -1.97
CA PRO A 223 4.35 -0.74 -0.85
C PRO A 223 5.82 -0.45 -0.51
N PHE A 224 6.79 -0.98 -1.25
CA PHE A 224 8.20 -1.01 -0.85
C PHE A 224 8.96 0.31 -1.05
N ALA A 225 8.38 1.27 -1.77
CA ALA A 225 8.80 2.67 -1.71
C ALA A 225 8.20 3.43 -0.51
N GLY A 226 7.09 2.94 0.08
CA GLY A 226 6.43 3.59 1.22
C GLY A 226 5.58 4.82 0.87
N GLU A 227 5.38 5.13 -0.41
CA GLU A 227 4.88 6.45 -0.84
C GLU A 227 3.43 6.48 -1.35
N GLY A 228 2.73 5.35 -1.45
CA GLY A 228 1.43 5.28 -2.13
C GLY A 228 0.38 6.27 -1.59
N ALA A 229 0.23 6.36 -0.27
CA ALA A 229 -0.70 7.31 0.37
C ALA A 229 -0.28 8.78 0.20
N ASN A 230 1.02 9.06 0.34
CA ASN A 230 1.57 10.40 0.11
C ASN A 230 1.31 10.87 -1.32
N LEU A 231 1.53 9.98 -2.29
CA LEU A 231 1.25 10.25 -3.70
C LEU A 231 -0.23 10.51 -3.96
N ALA A 232 -1.13 9.69 -3.43
CA ALA A 232 -2.57 9.89 -3.60
C ALA A 232 -3.03 11.26 -3.04
N MET A 233 -2.52 11.67 -1.88
CA MET A 233 -2.81 12.98 -1.31
C MET A 233 -2.21 14.12 -2.14
N PHE A 234 -0.97 13.94 -2.61
CA PHE A 234 -0.29 14.90 -3.46
C PHE A 234 -1.04 15.08 -4.80
N ASP A 235 -1.49 14.00 -5.42
CA ASP A 235 -2.30 14.04 -6.63
C ASP A 235 -3.59 14.83 -6.43
N GLY A 236 -4.31 14.59 -5.33
CA GLY A 236 -5.52 15.34 -5.01
C GLY A 236 -5.27 16.84 -4.86
N ALA A 237 -4.14 17.21 -4.24
CA ALA A 237 -3.75 18.61 -4.11
C ALA A 237 -3.36 19.24 -5.46
N GLU A 238 -2.57 18.54 -6.27
CA GLU A 238 -2.13 19.05 -7.58
C GLU A 238 -3.29 19.15 -8.58
N LEU A 239 -4.20 18.17 -8.60
CA LEU A 239 -5.42 18.23 -9.39
C LEU A 239 -6.31 19.40 -8.94
N GLY A 240 -6.50 19.57 -7.64
CA GLY A 240 -7.26 20.70 -7.09
C GLY A 240 -6.68 22.06 -7.49
N LYS A 241 -5.35 22.21 -7.45
CA LYS A 241 -4.66 23.43 -7.90
C LYS A 241 -4.84 23.67 -9.39
N ALA A 242 -4.69 22.63 -10.22
CA ALA A 242 -4.86 22.74 -11.67
C ALA A 242 -6.28 23.19 -12.02
N ILE A 243 -7.31 22.58 -11.41
CA ILE A 243 -8.71 22.96 -11.61
C ILE A 243 -8.96 24.42 -11.20
N ALA A 244 -8.38 24.86 -10.07
CA ALA A 244 -8.52 26.24 -9.60
C ALA A 244 -7.82 27.25 -10.53
N ALA A 245 -6.69 26.87 -11.14
CA ALA A 245 -5.94 27.73 -12.07
C ALA A 245 -6.61 27.85 -13.45
N HIS A 246 -7.36 26.83 -13.89
CA HIS A 246 -8.07 26.80 -15.17
C HIS A 246 -9.58 26.64 -14.97
N SER A 247 -10.20 27.51 -14.16
CA SER A 247 -11.62 27.39 -13.80
C SER A 247 -12.59 27.38 -15.00
N ASP A 248 -12.16 27.97 -16.12
CA ASP A 248 -12.95 28.10 -17.34
C ASP A 248 -12.55 27.08 -18.43
N ASP A 249 -11.50 26.28 -18.19
CA ASP A 249 -10.98 25.27 -19.11
C ASP A 249 -10.52 24.02 -18.35
N ILE A 250 -11.49 23.15 -18.05
CA ILE A 250 -11.21 21.93 -17.31
C ILE A 250 -10.29 20.98 -18.06
N GLU A 251 -10.30 20.98 -19.39
CA GLU A 251 -9.46 20.08 -20.19
C GLU A 251 -7.99 20.51 -20.12
N ALA A 252 -7.72 21.82 -20.10
CA ALA A 252 -6.37 22.34 -19.83
C ALA A 252 -5.88 21.93 -18.43
N ALA A 253 -6.72 22.02 -17.40
CA ALA A 253 -6.37 21.57 -16.04
C ALA A 253 -6.02 20.08 -16.01
N LEU A 254 -6.85 19.22 -16.62
CA LEU A 254 -6.63 17.78 -16.63
C LEU A 254 -5.35 17.41 -17.40
N ALA A 255 -5.08 18.06 -18.53
CA ALA A 255 -3.87 17.82 -19.31
C ALA A 255 -2.59 18.20 -18.53
N GLU A 256 -2.57 19.35 -17.86
CA GLU A 256 -1.45 19.78 -17.02
C GLU A 256 -1.21 18.81 -15.86
N TYR A 257 -2.29 18.45 -15.15
CA TYR A 257 -2.23 17.51 -14.02
C TYR A 257 -1.65 16.16 -14.44
N GLU A 258 -2.14 15.57 -15.53
CA GLU A 258 -1.75 14.24 -15.97
C GLU A 258 -0.30 14.18 -16.46
N GLN A 259 0.18 15.23 -17.14
CA GLN A 259 1.57 15.28 -17.57
C GLN A 259 2.53 15.15 -16.38
N ALA A 260 2.24 15.85 -15.27
CA ALA A 260 3.01 15.75 -14.03
C ALA A 260 2.79 14.42 -13.31
N LEU A 261 1.55 13.91 -13.30
CA LEU A 261 1.18 12.62 -12.71
C LEU A 261 1.98 11.47 -13.33
N PHE A 262 2.06 11.38 -14.66
CA PHE A 262 2.72 10.27 -15.35
C PHE A 262 4.21 10.20 -15.02
N ALA A 263 4.91 11.34 -15.06
CA ALA A 263 6.35 11.40 -14.74
C ALA A 263 6.63 10.95 -13.30
N ARG A 264 5.84 11.45 -12.34
CA ARG A 264 5.99 11.09 -10.92
C ARG A 264 5.65 9.62 -10.68
N SER A 265 4.54 9.14 -11.24
CA SER A 265 4.05 7.77 -11.05
C SER A 265 5.04 6.74 -11.58
N ALA A 266 5.60 6.96 -12.78
CA ALA A 266 6.59 6.06 -13.36
C ALA A 266 7.85 5.95 -12.51
N ARG A 267 8.33 7.06 -11.95
CA ARG A 267 9.51 7.09 -11.07
C ARG A 267 9.30 6.24 -9.82
N PHE A 268 8.20 6.48 -9.10
CA PHE A 268 7.93 5.77 -7.84
C PHE A 268 7.54 4.31 -8.05
N ALA A 269 6.85 3.97 -9.14
CA ALA A 269 6.58 2.58 -9.49
C ALA A 269 7.88 1.80 -9.75
N ALA A 270 8.83 2.39 -10.49
CA ALA A 270 10.13 1.77 -10.73
C ALA A 270 10.98 1.66 -9.45
N GLU A 271 10.94 2.68 -8.59
CA GLU A 271 11.60 2.65 -7.28
C GLU A 271 11.03 1.55 -6.39
N SER A 272 9.70 1.41 -6.35
CA SER A 272 9.05 0.39 -5.52
C SER A 272 9.33 -1.04 -6.02
N ASP A 273 9.37 -1.24 -7.33
CA ASP A 273 9.79 -2.52 -7.94
C ASP A 273 11.25 -2.86 -7.59
N LYS A 274 12.16 -1.90 -7.73
CA LYS A 274 13.56 -2.06 -7.32
C LYS A 274 13.69 -2.41 -5.84
N ASN A 275 12.95 -1.70 -4.97
CA ASN A 275 12.98 -1.96 -3.53
C ASN A 275 12.42 -3.34 -3.19
N HIS A 276 11.38 -3.81 -3.89
CA HIS A 276 10.90 -5.19 -3.76
C HIS A 276 12.05 -6.18 -3.95
N GLN A 277 12.81 -6.05 -5.04
CA GLN A 277 13.93 -6.94 -5.35
C GLN A 277 15.07 -6.83 -4.31
N LEU A 278 15.34 -5.63 -3.79
CA LEU A 278 16.35 -5.46 -2.74
C LEU A 278 15.93 -6.09 -1.40
N ILE A 279 14.64 -6.07 -1.08
CA ILE A 279 14.11 -6.57 0.20
C ILE A 279 13.95 -8.09 0.18
N PHE A 280 13.48 -8.68 -0.93
CA PHE A 280 13.12 -10.10 -1.00
C PHE A 280 13.85 -10.90 -2.08
N GLY A 281 14.71 -10.28 -2.87
CA GLY A 281 15.51 -10.97 -3.89
C GLY A 281 16.66 -11.79 -3.30
N ASP A 282 17.46 -12.37 -4.19
CA ASP A 282 18.52 -13.34 -3.83
C ASP A 282 19.61 -12.77 -2.90
N ASN A 283 19.79 -11.43 -2.88
CA ASN A 283 20.77 -10.75 -2.04
C ASN A 283 20.21 -10.30 -0.67
N ALA A 284 19.00 -10.72 -0.29
CA ALA A 284 18.43 -10.41 1.01
C ALA A 284 19.13 -11.20 2.14
N PRO A 285 19.44 -10.59 3.31
CA PRO A 285 19.04 -9.25 3.75
C PRO A 285 20.02 -8.12 3.35
N ALA A 286 21.15 -8.40 2.69
CA ALA A 286 22.15 -7.38 2.36
C ALA A 286 21.58 -6.27 1.46
N GLY A 287 20.69 -6.59 0.53
CA GLY A 287 19.97 -5.60 -0.29
C GLY A 287 19.15 -4.60 0.54
N LEU A 288 18.43 -5.08 1.56
CA LEU A 288 17.72 -4.20 2.51
C LEU A 288 18.70 -3.33 3.31
N LEU A 289 19.81 -3.90 3.79
CA LEU A 289 20.80 -3.15 4.56
C LEU A 289 21.39 -2.00 3.74
N ASN A 290 21.71 -2.26 2.47
CA ASN A 290 22.19 -1.26 1.51
C ASN A 290 21.15 -0.14 1.29
N LEU A 291 19.87 -0.52 1.12
CA LEU A 291 18.76 0.43 0.98
C LEU A 291 18.65 1.35 2.21
N LEU A 292 18.72 0.80 3.43
CA LEU A 292 18.56 1.56 4.67
C LEU A 292 19.78 2.41 5.05
N THR A 293 20.98 2.02 4.61
CA THR A 293 22.24 2.73 4.91
C THR A 293 22.67 3.68 3.79
N GLY A 294 22.02 3.64 2.63
CA GLY A 294 22.40 4.42 1.45
C GLY A 294 23.70 3.96 0.81
N GLN A 295 24.16 2.74 1.09
CA GLN A 295 25.34 2.15 0.44
C GLN A 295 24.91 1.45 -0.86
N GLU A 296 25.57 1.74 -1.98
CA GLU A 296 25.38 0.94 -3.19
C GLU A 296 25.98 -0.46 -3.00
N PRO A 297 25.40 -1.52 -3.62
CA PRO A 297 25.97 -2.86 -3.53
C PRO A 297 27.40 -2.85 -4.04
N THR A 298 28.35 -3.29 -3.21
CA THR A 298 29.67 -3.68 -3.71
C THR A 298 29.51 -4.91 -4.60
N GLU A 299 29.82 -4.75 -5.89
CA GLU A 299 29.93 -5.84 -6.88
C GLU A 299 30.89 -6.96 -6.44
#